data_AF-D8UHA8-F1
#
_entry.id   AF-D8UHA8-F1
#
_cell.length_a   1.000
_cell.length_b   1.000
_cell.length_c   1.000
_cell.angle_alpha   90.00
_cell.angle_beta   90.00
_cell.angle_gamma   90.00
#
_symmetry.space_group_name_H-M   'P 1'
#
loop_
_entity.id
_entity.type
_entity.pdbx_description
1 polymer ?
#
loop_
_entity_poly.entity_id
_entity_poly.type
_entity_poly.pdbx_seq_one_letter_code
_entity_poly.pdbx_strand_id
1 'polypeptide(L)'
;MPLPRVMGDAVVLPNGKVVVLNGAVKGLAGDSASGGVAKANEPNLWPVLYDPDAPSGSRMRLMARSMIPRLYHSTAALTTDGSVLVAGCDRCDRYWWTTPGGISKSPTMFAEYRIEVFRPPCWFNVTAKPQIISMDAATWDEYDSVNVMQYGEPFVLQYSMFYATDSVTSAVLVSPGSTTHSTNMNQRV
;
A
#
# COMPACT_ATOMS: atom_id res chain seq x y z
N MET A 1 -6.99 9.63 13.55
CA MET A 1 -7.24 8.30 12.96
C MET A 1 -8.69 7.91 13.26
N PRO A 2 -9.52 7.54 12.27
CA PRO A 2 -10.95 7.28 12.50
C PRO A 2 -11.23 5.95 13.21
N LEU A 3 -10.28 5.02 13.17
CA LEU A 3 -10.35 3.72 13.85
C LEU A 3 -9.01 3.47 14.56
N PRO A 4 -8.98 2.94 15.80
CA PRO A 4 -7.74 2.51 16.43
C PRO A 4 -7.02 1.46 15.57
N ARG A 5 -5.69 1.50 15.55
CA ARG A 5 -4.88 0.54 14.80
C ARG A 5 -3.57 0.24 15.51
N VAL A 6 -3.28 -1.03 15.70
CA VAL A 6 -1.97 -1.58 16.06
C VAL A 6 -1.46 -2.45 14.92
N MET A 7 -0.15 -2.43 14.68
CA MET A 7 0.52 -3.20 13.60
C MET A 7 -0.05 -2.90 12.20
N GLY A 8 -0.40 -1.63 11.95
CA GLY A 8 -0.81 -1.20 10.63
C GLY A 8 0.39 -1.04 9.70
N ASP A 9 0.18 -1.25 8.42
CA ASP A 9 1.11 -0.82 7.38
C ASP A 9 0.66 0.55 6.85
N ALA A 10 1.63 1.41 6.55
CA ALA A 10 1.41 2.68 5.88
C ALA A 10 2.15 2.66 4.54
N VAL A 11 1.46 3.02 3.46
CA VAL A 11 2.01 3.05 2.11
C VAL A 11 1.83 4.45 1.54
N VAL A 12 2.95 5.11 1.19
CA VAL A 12 2.91 6.40 0.51
C VAL A 12 2.59 6.19 -0.98
N LEU A 13 1.65 6.99 -1.51
CA LEU A 13 1.21 6.93 -2.90
C LEU A 13 1.95 7.99 -3.74
N PRO A 14 2.01 7.83 -5.08
CA PRO A 14 2.66 8.81 -5.96
C PRO A 14 2.07 10.23 -5.88
N ASN A 15 0.82 10.38 -5.43
CA ASN A 15 0.20 11.69 -5.25
C ASN A 15 0.40 12.29 -3.85
N GLY A 16 1.38 11.80 -3.07
CA GLY A 16 1.71 12.28 -1.72
C GLY A 16 0.75 11.83 -0.61
N LYS A 17 -0.37 11.18 -0.96
CA LYS A 17 -1.32 10.64 0.02
C LYS A 17 -0.80 9.33 0.62
N VAL A 18 -1.28 8.97 1.80
CA VAL A 18 -0.84 7.76 2.51
C VAL A 18 -2.03 6.85 2.74
N VAL A 19 -1.92 5.57 2.38
CA VAL A 19 -2.91 4.55 2.73
C VAL A 19 -2.43 3.81 3.96
N VAL A 20 -3.25 3.79 5.00
CA VAL A 20 -3.01 2.99 6.21
C VAL A 20 -3.96 1.79 6.20
N LEU A 21 -3.42 0.59 6.22
CA LEU A 21 -4.17 -0.67 6.19
C LEU A 21 -3.55 -1.69 7.15
N ASN A 22 -4.07 -2.92 7.16
CA ASN A 22 -3.61 -4.02 8.02
C ASN A 22 -3.69 -3.75 9.54
N GLY A 23 -3.37 -4.74 10.35
CA GLY A 23 -3.41 -4.66 11.80
C GLY A 23 -4.79 -4.88 12.42
N ALA A 24 -4.88 -4.50 13.69
CA ALA A 24 -6.03 -4.75 14.56
C ALA A 24 -6.44 -3.49 15.31
N VAL A 25 -7.67 -3.48 15.85
CA VAL A 25 -8.14 -2.39 16.72
C VAL A 25 -7.43 -2.42 18.07
N LYS A 26 -7.10 -3.61 18.59
CA LYS A 26 -6.44 -3.76 19.91
C LYS A 26 -5.57 -5.01 20.01
N GLY A 27 -4.64 -4.95 20.97
CA GLY A 27 -3.69 -6.02 21.26
C GLY A 27 -2.27 -5.61 20.86
N LEU A 28 -1.42 -6.60 20.59
CA LEU A 28 0.02 -6.36 20.45
C LEU A 28 0.68 -7.32 19.45
N ALA A 29 1.87 -6.94 18.98
CA ALA A 29 2.70 -7.69 18.05
C ALA A 29 3.31 -8.95 18.66
N GLY A 30 3.46 -10.00 17.86
CA GLY A 30 4.02 -11.27 18.29
C GLY A 30 3.01 -12.39 18.50
N ASP A 31 3.54 -13.56 18.81
CA ASP A 31 2.80 -14.77 19.12
C ASP A 31 2.81 -15.04 20.64
N SER A 32 1.91 -15.89 21.13
CA SER A 32 1.97 -16.45 22.48
C SER A 32 3.33 -17.12 22.71
N ALA A 33 3.85 -17.04 23.94
CA ALA A 33 5.08 -17.73 24.32
C ALA A 33 4.96 -19.27 24.18
N SER A 34 3.75 -19.80 24.27
CA SER A 34 3.42 -21.21 24.01
C SER A 34 3.16 -21.52 22.53
N GLY A 35 3.22 -20.51 21.66
CA GLY A 35 2.87 -20.57 20.25
C GLY A 35 1.36 -20.67 19.95
N GLY A 36 0.95 -20.19 18.78
CA GLY A 36 -0.27 -20.63 18.11
C GLY A 36 -1.52 -19.76 18.24
N VAL A 37 -1.45 -18.53 18.76
CA VAL A 37 -2.62 -17.64 18.83
C VAL A 37 -2.21 -16.18 18.61
N ALA A 38 -3.01 -15.43 17.84
CA ALA A 38 -2.80 -14.01 17.66
C ALA A 38 -2.91 -13.27 19.01
N LYS A 39 -1.97 -12.37 19.30
CA LYS A 39 -2.05 -11.46 20.46
C LYS A 39 -2.82 -10.17 20.16
N ALA A 40 -3.49 -10.15 19.02
CA ALA A 40 -4.30 -9.04 18.54
C ALA A 40 -5.70 -9.51 18.21
N ASN A 41 -6.68 -8.66 18.50
CA ASN A 41 -8.10 -8.95 18.36
C ASN A 41 -8.78 -7.83 17.60
N GLU A 42 -9.93 -8.13 17.03
CA GLU A 42 -10.71 -7.22 16.19
C GLU A 42 -9.88 -6.72 15.01
N PRO A 43 -9.64 -7.58 13.99
CA PRO A 43 -8.94 -7.18 12.78
C PRO A 43 -9.49 -5.88 12.21
N ASN A 44 -8.62 -4.94 11.86
CA ASN A 44 -9.04 -3.67 11.29
C ASN A 44 -9.14 -3.80 9.77
N LEU A 45 -10.38 -4.01 9.31
CA LEU A 45 -10.71 -4.36 7.94
C LEU A 45 -10.90 -3.15 7.01
N TRP A 46 -10.81 -1.92 7.52
CA TRP A 46 -10.99 -0.70 6.73
C TRP A 46 -9.65 0.00 6.52
N PRO A 47 -9.16 0.08 5.28
CA PRO A 47 -8.08 1.00 4.97
C PRO A 47 -8.52 2.45 5.21
N VAL A 48 -7.56 3.30 5.59
CA VAL A 48 -7.75 4.73 5.78
C VAL A 48 -6.85 5.46 4.80
N LEU A 49 -7.43 6.32 3.97
CA LEU A 49 -6.66 7.27 3.17
C LEU A 49 -6.39 8.51 4.01
N TYR A 50 -5.12 8.84 4.17
CA TYR A 50 -4.64 10.10 4.73
C TYR A 50 -4.25 11.05 3.60
N ASP A 51 -4.84 12.24 3.61
CA ASP A 51 -4.60 13.33 2.67
C ASP A 51 -3.96 14.50 3.42
N PRO A 52 -2.63 14.73 3.27
CA PRO A 52 -1.93 15.76 4.03
C PRO A 52 -2.40 17.19 3.68
N ASP A 53 -2.86 17.39 2.45
CA ASP A 53 -3.25 18.71 1.91
C ASP A 53 -4.69 19.08 2.29
N ALA A 54 -5.48 18.12 2.76
CA ALA A 54 -6.84 18.40 3.21
C ALA A 54 -6.86 19.24 4.50
N PRO A 55 -7.93 20.03 4.74
CA PRO A 55 -8.11 20.77 5.98
C PRO A 55 -8.04 19.88 7.22
N SER A 56 -7.60 20.45 8.34
CA SER A 56 -7.60 19.76 9.62
C SER A 56 -8.99 19.18 9.93
N GLY A 57 -9.02 17.96 10.46
CA GLY A 57 -10.27 17.20 10.69
C GLY A 57 -10.81 16.46 9.45
N SER A 58 -10.40 16.81 8.23
CA SER A 58 -10.84 16.16 6.98
C SER A 58 -9.77 15.31 6.30
N ARG A 59 -8.60 15.18 6.91
CA ARG A 59 -7.44 14.46 6.35
C ARG A 59 -7.59 12.96 6.28
N MET A 60 -8.55 12.35 6.95
CA MET A 60 -8.66 10.90 7.05
C MET A 60 -10.02 10.41 6.59
N ARG A 61 -10.02 9.50 5.62
CA ARG A 61 -11.24 8.92 5.05
C ARG A 61 -11.17 7.40 5.08
N LEU A 62 -12.26 6.74 5.44
CA LEU A 62 -12.39 5.28 5.33
C LEU A 62 -12.54 4.88 3.85
N MET A 63 -11.83 3.82 3.46
CA MET A 63 -11.91 3.22 2.13
C MET A 63 -12.78 1.95 2.16
N ALA A 64 -12.94 1.31 0.99
CA ALA A 64 -13.61 0.03 0.86
C ALA A 64 -12.96 -1.04 1.77
N ARG A 65 -13.81 -1.77 2.49
CA ARG A 65 -13.42 -2.80 3.47
C ARG A 65 -12.86 -4.06 2.80
N SER A 66 -11.84 -4.68 3.39
CA SER A 66 -11.41 -6.06 3.08
C SER A 66 -12.11 -7.08 3.97
N MET A 67 -12.27 -8.30 3.48
CA MET A 67 -12.80 -9.42 4.28
C MET A 67 -11.70 -10.29 4.91
N ILE A 68 -10.44 -10.09 4.52
CA ILE A 68 -9.30 -10.91 4.94
C ILE A 68 -8.55 -10.18 6.06
N PRO A 69 -8.41 -10.79 7.25
CA PRO A 69 -7.61 -10.23 8.33
C PRO A 69 -6.13 -10.24 8.00
N ARG A 70 -5.48 -9.09 8.21
CA ARG A 70 -4.04 -8.91 8.04
C ARG A 70 -3.48 -8.48 9.39
N LEU A 71 -2.98 -9.41 10.20
CA LEU A 71 -2.50 -9.13 11.56
C LEU A 71 -0.97 -9.13 11.60
N TYR A 72 -0.37 -9.56 12.72
CA TYR A 72 1.08 -9.68 12.84
C TYR A 72 1.68 -10.49 11.67
N HIS A 73 2.85 -10.08 11.19
CA HIS A 73 3.49 -10.58 9.96
C HIS A 73 2.70 -10.37 8.65
N SER A 74 1.69 -9.49 8.62
CA SER A 74 1.21 -8.95 7.35
C SER A 74 2.19 -7.93 6.77
N THR A 75 2.01 -7.63 5.48
CA THR A 75 2.83 -6.68 4.74
C THR A 75 2.00 -5.98 3.67
N ALA A 76 2.41 -4.77 3.29
CA ALA A 76 1.84 -4.03 2.18
C ALA A 76 2.87 -3.19 1.43
N ALA A 77 2.85 -3.22 0.09
CA ALA A 77 3.78 -2.49 -0.75
C ALA A 77 3.12 -1.90 -2.00
N LEU A 78 3.57 -0.71 -2.41
CA LEU A 78 3.15 -0.07 -3.66
C LEU A 78 3.75 -0.83 -4.86
N THR A 79 2.94 -1.02 -5.90
CA THR A 79 3.36 -1.61 -7.18
C THR A 79 3.69 -0.52 -8.22
N THR A 80 4.32 -0.94 -9.32
CA THR A 80 4.64 -0.05 -10.45
C THR A 80 3.41 0.49 -11.19
N ASP A 81 2.24 -0.15 -11.09
CA ASP A 81 0.99 0.34 -11.68
C ASP A 81 0.19 1.30 -10.75
N GLY A 82 0.73 1.57 -9.56
CA GLY A 82 0.14 2.44 -8.54
C GLY A 82 -0.95 1.77 -7.69
N SER A 83 -1.09 0.44 -7.74
CA SER A 83 -1.87 -0.32 -6.78
C SER A 83 -1.04 -0.70 -5.55
N VAL A 84 -1.67 -1.30 -4.54
CA VAL A 84 -1.00 -1.75 -3.31
C VAL A 84 -1.23 -3.25 -3.15
N LEU A 85 -0.15 -4.02 -3.12
CA LEU A 85 -0.19 -5.44 -2.77
C LEU A 85 -0.30 -5.58 -1.26
N VAL A 86 -1.19 -6.47 -0.82
CA VAL A 86 -1.44 -6.76 0.60
C VAL A 86 -1.35 -8.27 0.80
N ALA A 87 -0.47 -8.69 1.70
CA ALA A 87 -0.16 -10.12 1.86
C ALA A 87 0.20 -10.49 3.29
N GLY A 88 0.29 -11.80 3.53
CA GLY A 88 0.82 -12.37 4.75
C GLY A 88 -0.11 -12.26 5.95
N CYS A 89 0.51 -12.50 7.11
CA CYS A 89 0.00 -12.93 8.41
C CYS A 89 0.21 -14.43 8.66
N ASP A 90 0.93 -14.77 9.73
CA ASP A 90 1.21 -16.15 10.13
C ASP A 90 0.22 -16.69 11.17
N ARG A 91 -0.46 -15.80 11.90
CA ARG A 91 -1.45 -16.09 12.95
C ARG A 91 -2.76 -15.33 12.71
N CYS A 92 -3.48 -15.72 11.65
CA CYS A 92 -4.78 -15.12 11.25
C CYS A 92 -5.97 -16.09 11.34
N ASP A 93 -5.85 -17.10 12.19
CA ASP A 93 -6.89 -18.11 12.40
C ASP A 93 -7.63 -17.94 13.73
N ARG A 94 -6.92 -17.47 14.77
CA ARG A 94 -7.45 -17.33 16.14
C ARG A 94 -7.34 -15.91 16.67
N TYR A 95 -8.43 -15.17 16.54
CA TYR A 95 -8.67 -13.87 17.16
C TYR A 95 -10.15 -13.75 17.51
N TRP A 96 -10.47 -12.91 18.47
CA TRP A 96 -11.84 -12.48 18.75
C TRP A 96 -12.23 -11.31 17.84
N TRP A 97 -13.49 -11.25 17.40
CA TRP A 97 -14.03 -10.08 16.71
C TRP A 97 -15.50 -9.87 17.07
N THR A 98 -15.90 -8.60 17.18
CA THR A 98 -17.30 -8.19 17.40
C THR A 98 -17.90 -7.48 16.19
N THR A 99 -17.04 -7.06 15.25
CA THR A 99 -17.43 -6.26 14.10
C THR A 99 -18.38 -7.03 13.17
N PRO A 100 -19.58 -6.48 12.86
CA PRO A 100 -20.53 -7.10 11.95
C PRO A 100 -20.01 -7.25 10.51
N GLY A 101 -20.67 -8.09 9.71
CA GLY A 101 -20.39 -8.22 8.27
C GLY A 101 -19.40 -9.32 7.87
N GLY A 102 -19.10 -10.25 8.79
CA GLY A 102 -18.34 -11.48 8.48
C GLY A 102 -16.84 -11.26 8.23
N ILE A 103 -16.09 -12.35 8.24
CA ILE A 103 -14.65 -12.38 7.94
C ILE A 103 -14.38 -13.62 7.08
N SER A 104 -13.52 -13.48 6.08
CA SER A 104 -12.99 -14.61 5.30
C SER A 104 -11.73 -15.14 5.99
N LYS A 105 -11.92 -16.15 6.86
CA LYS A 105 -10.82 -16.79 7.59
C LYS A 105 -9.77 -17.38 6.64
N SER A 106 -8.53 -17.51 7.12
CA SER A 106 -7.48 -18.18 6.35
C SER A 106 -7.89 -19.62 6.00
N PRO A 107 -7.71 -20.06 4.73
CA PRO A 107 -7.96 -21.43 4.32
C PRO A 107 -7.05 -22.47 4.98
N THR A 108 -5.89 -22.06 5.52
CA THR A 108 -4.88 -22.99 6.07
C THR A 108 -4.96 -23.16 7.58
N MET A 109 -5.92 -22.48 8.22
CA MET A 109 -6.05 -22.42 9.69
C MET A 109 -4.83 -21.84 10.42
N PHE A 110 -3.85 -21.24 9.75
CA PHE A 110 -2.74 -20.54 10.41
C PHE A 110 -2.34 -19.29 9.63
N ALA A 111 -1.63 -19.50 8.52
CA ALA A 111 -1.05 -18.44 7.71
C ALA A 111 -1.99 -18.00 6.58
N GLU A 112 -2.02 -16.71 6.30
CA GLU A 112 -2.75 -16.14 5.17
C GLU A 112 -1.83 -16.03 3.95
N TYR A 113 -1.98 -16.99 3.03
CA TYR A 113 -1.23 -17.02 1.78
C TYR A 113 -1.91 -16.27 0.64
N ARG A 114 -3.19 -15.86 0.79
CA ARG A 114 -3.88 -15.09 -0.24
C ARG A 114 -3.31 -13.68 -0.29
N ILE A 115 -3.21 -13.15 -1.50
CA ILE A 115 -2.80 -11.77 -1.77
C ILE A 115 -4.04 -10.98 -2.19
N GLU A 116 -4.16 -9.76 -1.70
CA GLU A 116 -5.14 -8.79 -2.17
C GLU A 116 -4.43 -7.64 -2.89
N VAL A 117 -5.11 -7.07 -3.88
CA VAL A 117 -4.68 -5.83 -4.54
C VAL A 117 -5.65 -4.74 -4.13
N PHE A 118 -5.16 -3.77 -3.36
CA PHE A 118 -5.89 -2.56 -3.05
C PHE A 118 -5.64 -1.51 -4.14
N ARG A 119 -6.72 -0.98 -4.71
CA ARG A 119 -6.66 0.08 -5.73
C ARG A 119 -7.07 1.41 -5.07
N PRO A 120 -6.13 2.35 -4.87
CA PRO A 120 -6.46 3.65 -4.30
C PRO A 120 -7.35 4.47 -5.26
N PRO A 121 -8.05 5.52 -4.79
CA PRO A 121 -8.95 6.31 -5.62
C PRO A 121 -8.31 6.85 -6.92
N CYS A 122 -7.04 7.25 -6.86
CA CYS A 122 -6.29 7.74 -8.03
C CYS A 122 -6.05 6.68 -9.11
N TRP A 123 -6.21 5.39 -8.80
CA TRP A 123 -5.97 4.29 -9.74
C TRP A 123 -7.10 4.15 -10.77
N PHE A 124 -8.35 4.51 -10.42
CA PHE A 124 -9.54 4.19 -11.20
C PHE A 124 -9.73 5.02 -12.49
N ASN A 125 -9.07 6.17 -12.62
CA ASN A 125 -9.09 6.93 -13.86
C ASN A 125 -8.11 6.33 -14.89
N VAL A 126 -8.37 5.08 -15.29
CA VAL A 126 -7.47 4.28 -16.13
C VAL A 126 -7.25 4.88 -17.51
N THR A 127 -8.30 5.47 -18.11
CA THR A 127 -8.23 6.06 -19.45
C THR A 127 -7.36 7.32 -19.46
N ALA A 128 -7.35 8.12 -18.39
CA ALA A 128 -6.52 9.32 -18.32
C ALA A 128 -5.10 9.05 -17.78
N LYS A 129 -4.65 7.80 -17.68
CA LYS A 129 -3.28 7.50 -17.24
C LYS A 129 -2.28 7.83 -18.35
N PRO A 130 -1.27 8.68 -18.11
CA PRO A 130 -0.19 8.91 -19.07
C PRO A 130 0.55 7.61 -19.35
N GLN A 131 0.96 7.41 -20.59
CA GLN A 131 1.85 6.32 -21.00
C GLN A 131 3.22 6.90 -21.32
N ILE A 132 4.27 6.44 -20.62
CA ILE A 132 5.64 6.80 -20.96
C ILE A 132 6.03 6.04 -22.23
N ILE A 133 6.36 6.77 -23.30
CA ILE A 133 6.72 6.23 -24.61
C ILE A 133 8.22 5.98 -24.68
N SER A 134 9.02 6.92 -24.17
CA SER A 134 10.47 6.85 -24.18
C SER A 134 11.06 7.72 -23.06
N MET A 135 12.29 7.38 -22.70
CA MET A 135 13.17 8.20 -21.86
C MET A 135 14.37 8.63 -22.69
N ASP A 136 15.03 9.69 -22.23
CA ASP A 136 16.25 10.20 -22.83
C ASP A 136 17.29 9.09 -23.03
N ALA A 137 17.74 8.92 -24.29
CA ALA A 137 18.73 7.91 -24.65
C ALA A 137 20.07 8.13 -23.92
N ALA A 138 20.37 9.36 -23.47
CA ALA A 138 21.56 9.65 -22.68
C ALA A 138 21.52 9.01 -21.27
N THR A 139 20.34 8.58 -20.81
CA THR A 139 20.20 7.87 -19.52
C THR A 139 20.37 6.36 -19.65
N TRP A 140 20.48 5.81 -20.86
CA TRP A 140 20.58 4.37 -21.07
C TRP A 140 21.95 3.82 -20.65
N ASP A 141 21.95 2.86 -19.73
CA ASP A 141 23.11 2.04 -19.38
C ASP A 141 23.06 0.71 -20.13
N GLU A 142 23.99 0.51 -21.07
CA GLU A 142 24.09 -0.72 -21.87
C GLU A 142 24.42 -1.95 -21.03
N TYR A 143 25.17 -1.79 -19.94
CA TYR A 143 25.60 -2.91 -19.11
C TYR A 143 24.44 -3.50 -18.31
N ASP A 144 23.72 -2.65 -17.57
CA ASP A 144 22.58 -3.09 -16.74
C ASP A 144 21.25 -3.14 -17.52
N SER A 145 21.22 -2.64 -18.76
CA SER A 145 20.01 -2.56 -19.61
C SER A 145 18.86 -1.80 -18.93
N VAL A 146 19.18 -0.69 -18.27
CA VAL A 146 18.24 0.18 -17.57
C VAL A 146 18.54 1.65 -17.83
N ASN A 147 17.58 2.53 -17.57
CA ASN A 147 17.82 3.96 -17.58
C ASN A 147 18.30 4.42 -16.20
N VAL A 148 19.47 5.04 -16.14
CA VAL A 148 20.12 5.57 -14.94
C VAL A 148 20.11 7.10 -14.99
N MET A 149 19.29 7.71 -14.14
CA MET A 149 19.23 9.16 -13.97
C MET A 149 20.30 9.61 -12.98
N GLN A 150 21.09 10.63 -13.36
CA GLN A 150 22.12 11.19 -12.49
C GLN A 150 21.52 12.22 -11.52
N TYR A 151 21.99 12.21 -10.27
CA TYR A 151 21.50 13.13 -9.25
C TYR A 151 21.83 14.57 -9.63
N GLY A 152 20.81 15.43 -9.64
CA GLY A 152 20.95 16.85 -9.99
C GLY A 152 20.94 17.15 -11.49
N GLU A 153 21.00 16.12 -12.34
CA GLU A 153 20.97 16.27 -13.79
C GLU A 153 19.54 16.19 -14.34
N PRO A 154 19.18 17.03 -15.32
CA PRO A 154 17.89 16.93 -15.98
C PRO A 154 17.86 15.73 -16.92
N PHE A 155 16.66 15.21 -17.17
CA PHE A 155 16.41 14.20 -18.20
C PHE A 155 15.04 14.45 -18.84
N VAL A 156 14.83 13.89 -20.04
CA VAL A 156 13.59 14.06 -20.81
C VAL A 156 12.80 12.76 -20.83
N LEU A 157 11.48 12.87 -20.66
CA LEU A 157 10.52 11.79 -20.87
C LEU A 157 9.57 12.21 -21.99
N GLN A 158 9.22 11.28 -22.88
CA GLN A 158 8.09 11.45 -23.78
C GLN A 158 6.92 10.61 -23.28
N TYR A 159 5.74 11.20 -23.27
CA TYR A 159 4.51 10.51 -22.87
C TYR A 159 3.38 10.79 -23.85
N SER A 160 2.38 9.91 -23.85
CA SER A 160 1.09 10.13 -24.50
C SER A 160 -0.04 10.12 -23.48
N MET A 161 -1.12 10.80 -23.84
CA MET A 161 -2.41 10.78 -23.16
C MET A 161 -3.46 10.17 -24.09
N PHE A 162 -4.50 9.55 -23.53
CA PHE A 162 -5.63 9.09 -24.33
C PHE A 162 -6.45 10.26 -24.88
N TYR A 163 -6.77 11.23 -24.03
CA TYR A 163 -7.44 12.46 -24.43
C TYR A 163 -6.40 13.53 -24.77
N ALA A 164 -6.45 14.06 -25.99
CA ALA A 164 -5.49 15.07 -26.47
C ALA A 164 -5.54 16.40 -25.68
N THR A 165 -6.64 16.65 -24.96
CA THR A 165 -6.82 17.82 -24.10
C THR A 165 -6.17 17.67 -22.73
N ASP A 166 -5.82 16.45 -22.32
CA ASP A 166 -5.20 16.19 -21.03
C ASP A 166 -3.69 16.39 -21.13
N SER A 167 -3.08 16.85 -20.04
CA SER A 167 -1.63 17.02 -19.92
C SER A 167 -1.15 16.60 -18.53
N VAL A 168 0.10 16.13 -18.45
CA VAL A 168 0.73 15.82 -17.17
C VAL A 168 1.12 17.11 -16.47
N THR A 169 0.63 17.31 -15.25
CA THR A 169 0.92 18.51 -14.44
C THR A 169 2.08 18.33 -13.46
N SER A 170 2.46 17.08 -13.18
CA SER A 170 3.51 16.75 -12.21
C SER A 170 4.06 15.35 -12.46
N ALA A 171 5.35 15.15 -12.16
CA ALA A 171 5.99 13.84 -12.10
C ALA A 171 6.63 13.66 -10.72
N VAL A 172 6.72 12.40 -10.26
CA VAL A 172 7.33 12.04 -8.99
C VAL A 172 8.18 10.78 -9.17
N LEU A 173 9.28 10.70 -8.45
CA LEU A 173 10.08 9.49 -8.34
C LEU A 173 9.68 8.76 -7.07
N VAL A 174 9.39 7.47 -7.17
CA VAL A 174 9.00 6.66 -6.01
C VAL A 174 10.09 5.64 -5.74
N SER A 175 10.63 5.63 -4.52
CA SER A 175 11.59 4.60 -4.12
C SER A 175 10.87 3.27 -3.86
N PRO A 176 11.37 2.13 -4.38
CA PRO A 176 10.78 0.82 -4.10
C PRO A 176 10.67 0.54 -2.60
N GLY A 177 9.54 0.01 -2.15
CA GLY A 177 9.34 -0.35 -0.75
C GLY A 177 9.92 -1.74 -0.41
N SER A 178 10.33 -1.92 0.84
CA SER A 178 10.54 -3.24 1.46
C SER A 178 9.95 -3.18 2.85
N THR A 179 9.06 -4.13 3.20
CA THR A 179 8.29 -4.05 4.43
C THR A 179 8.11 -5.38 5.13
N THR A 180 8.40 -5.37 6.42
CA THR A 180 8.14 -6.46 7.36
C THR A 180 7.86 -5.88 8.73
N HIS A 181 7.03 -6.53 9.53
CA HIS A 181 6.72 -6.07 10.90
C HIS A 181 6.28 -4.59 10.96
N SER A 182 5.42 -4.18 10.01
CA SER A 182 4.94 -2.79 9.88
C SER A 182 6.05 -1.75 9.64
N THR A 183 7.24 -2.19 9.23
CA THR A 183 8.43 -1.35 9.09
C THR A 183 8.87 -1.31 7.65
N ASN A 184 8.84 -0.12 7.05
CA ASN A 184 9.36 0.15 5.72
C ASN A 184 10.18 1.44 5.76
N MET A 185 11.50 1.30 5.74
CA MET A 185 12.42 2.43 5.85
C MET A 185 12.82 3.02 4.49
N ASN A 186 12.47 2.36 3.38
CA ASN A 186 12.94 2.80 2.06
C ASN A 186 11.91 3.63 1.29
N GLN A 187 10.61 3.34 1.45
CA GLN A 187 9.57 4.05 0.69
C GLN A 187 9.64 5.57 0.91
N ARG A 188 9.61 6.32 -0.19
CA ARG A 188 9.56 7.79 -0.23
C ARG A 188 9.11 8.25 -1.61
N VAL A 189 8.47 9.41 -1.64
CA VAL A 189 8.02 10.14 -2.83
C VAL A 189 8.45 11.59 -2.71
#